data_AF-A0A9P1M8E4-F1
#
_entry.id   AF-A0A9P1M8E4-F1
#
_cell.length_a   1.000
_cell.length_b   1.000
_cell.length_c   1.000
_cell.angle_alpha   90.00
_cell.angle_beta   90.00
_cell.angle_gamma   90.00
#
_symmetry.space_group_name_H-M   'P 1'
#
loop_
_entity.id
_entity.type
_entity.pdbx_description
1 polymer ?
#
loop_
_entity_poly.entity_id
_entity_poly.type
_entity_poly.pdbx_seq_one_letter_code
_entity_poly.pdbx_strand_id
1 'polypeptide(L)'
;MAQQQDPKPRSLTYIVEHLDPELGPWSELEYITIARDVEDLYRDTKDRVCLLDPSAAKDLSPEDGDTFDVFLFGGILGDDPPRATQKGFEGRRLGPKQMTTDTAVRVTRIVVQDKVPLDKIPYDDFPELKFNEHESTDLPFRYVRGDDGKPIMPEGMLELIGKDADKAIDDLF
;
A
#
# COMPACT_ATOMS: atom_id res chain seq x y z
N MET A 1 29.75 30.80 20.28
CA MET A 1 29.01 30.52 19.02
C MET A 1 28.37 29.16 19.19
N ALA A 2 27.06 29.12 19.43
CA ALA A 2 26.34 27.86 19.55
C ALA A 2 26.25 27.24 18.15
N GLN A 3 26.77 26.03 17.98
CA GLN A 3 26.59 25.25 16.78
C GLN A 3 25.11 24.83 16.74
N GLN A 4 24.34 25.45 15.85
CA GLN A 4 23.02 24.94 15.49
C GLN A 4 23.24 23.63 14.74
N GLN A 5 22.89 22.52 15.37
CA GLN A 5 22.74 21.25 14.68
C GLN A 5 21.53 21.40 13.75
N ASP A 6 21.75 21.20 12.45
CA ASP A 6 20.65 21.09 11.49
C ASP A 6 19.67 20.00 11.95
N PRO A 7 18.35 20.23 11.86
CA PRO A 7 17.37 19.24 12.27
C PRO A 7 17.55 17.96 11.45
N LYS A 8 17.74 16.83 12.14
CA LYS A 8 17.80 15.50 11.52
C LYS A 8 16.54 15.30 10.66
N PRO A 9 16.65 14.82 9.41
CA PRO A 9 15.49 14.60 8.56
C PRO A 9 14.51 13.67 9.27
N ARG A 10 13.22 14.03 9.22
CA ARG A 10 12.14 13.32 9.88
C ARG A 10 12.01 11.93 9.25
N SER A 11 12.20 10.88 10.04
CA SER A 11 12.09 9.49 9.56
C SER A 11 10.61 9.12 9.50
N LEU A 12 10.12 8.73 8.31
CA LEU A 12 8.78 8.20 8.14
C LEU A 12 8.80 6.68 8.25
N THR A 13 7.84 6.12 8.99
CA THR A 13 7.68 4.68 9.19
C THR A 13 6.47 4.18 8.41
N TYR A 14 6.63 3.09 7.67
CA TYR A 14 5.55 2.43 6.91
C TYR A 14 5.31 1.07 7.55
N ILE A 15 4.10 0.83 8.05
CA ILE A 15 3.70 -0.43 8.69
C ILE A 15 2.67 -1.10 7.80
N VAL A 16 2.96 -2.32 7.36
CA VAL A 16 2.03 -3.12 6.57
C VAL A 16 1.47 -4.22 7.46
N GLU A 17 0.20 -4.10 7.82
CA GLU A 17 -0.56 -5.15 8.49
C GLU A 17 -1.31 -5.95 7.42
N HIS A 18 -0.79 -7.14 7.12
CA HIS A 18 -1.44 -8.07 6.20
C HIS A 18 -2.21 -9.12 7.00
N LEU A 19 -3.53 -9.20 6.80
CA LEU A 19 -4.33 -10.33 7.25
C LEU A 19 -4.55 -11.21 6.01
N ASP A 20 -3.78 -12.27 5.89
CA ASP A 20 -4.01 -13.25 4.84
C ASP A 20 -5.29 -14.06 5.19
N PRO A 21 -6.31 -14.11 4.31
CA PRO A 21 -7.56 -14.80 4.56
C PRO A 21 -7.40 -16.33 4.68
N GLU A 22 -6.28 -16.91 4.25
CA GLU A 22 -5.95 -18.33 4.42
C GLU A 22 -5.26 -18.64 5.75
N LEU A 23 -5.01 -17.62 6.59
CA LEU A 23 -4.41 -17.83 7.90
C LEU A 23 -5.37 -18.60 8.80
N GLY A 24 -4.90 -19.73 9.31
CA GLY A 24 -5.62 -20.49 10.33
C GLY A 24 -5.78 -19.68 11.63
N PRO A 25 -6.69 -20.09 12.55
CA PRO A 25 -7.04 -19.34 13.76
C PRO A 25 -5.85 -18.97 14.67
N TRP A 26 -4.75 -19.72 14.60
CA TRP A 26 -3.53 -19.42 15.36
C TRP A 26 -2.83 -18.14 14.87
N SER A 27 -2.60 -18.06 13.55
CA SER A 27 -1.98 -16.90 12.93
C SER A 27 -2.87 -15.67 13.11
N GLU A 28 -4.20 -15.80 13.01
CA GLU A 28 -5.13 -14.70 13.31
C GLU A 28 -4.88 -14.12 14.72
N LEU A 29 -4.69 -14.95 15.75
CA LEU A 29 -4.40 -14.50 17.11
C LEU A 29 -3.04 -13.79 17.24
N GLU A 30 -2.02 -14.26 16.54
CA GLU A 30 -0.70 -13.61 16.49
C GLU A 30 -0.79 -12.24 15.83
N TYR A 31 -1.47 -12.14 14.68
CA TYR A 31 -1.69 -10.87 13.98
C TYR A 31 -2.52 -9.89 14.81
N ILE A 32 -3.58 -10.35 15.49
CA ILE A 32 -4.34 -9.52 16.44
C ILE A 32 -3.43 -8.99 17.55
N THR A 33 -2.50 -9.81 18.04
CA THR A 33 -1.56 -9.41 19.09
C THR A 33 -0.57 -8.36 18.56
N ILE A 34 0.03 -8.59 17.40
CA ILE A 34 0.93 -7.64 16.74
C ILE A 34 0.22 -6.31 16.49
N ALA A 35 -1.03 -6.35 16.02
CA ALA A 35 -1.80 -5.15 15.74
C ALA A 35 -2.17 -4.37 17.02
N ARG A 36 -2.38 -5.06 18.14
CA ARG A 36 -2.53 -4.43 19.47
C ARG A 36 -1.21 -3.82 19.95
N ASP A 37 -0.09 -4.50 19.72
CA ASP A 37 1.24 -3.99 20.08
C ASP A 37 1.56 -2.71 19.31
N VAL A 38 1.17 -2.60 18.04
CA VAL A 38 1.28 -1.36 17.25
C VAL A 38 0.40 -0.26 17.85
N GLU A 39 -0.86 -0.56 18.19
CA GLU A 39 -1.73 0.42 18.86
C GLU A 39 -1.18 0.89 20.21
N ASP A 40 -0.56 -0.01 20.96
CA ASP A 40 0.06 0.28 22.25
C ASP A 40 1.36 1.08 22.09
N LEU A 41 2.18 0.74 21.08
CA LEU A 41 3.42 1.45 20.75
C LEU A 41 3.15 2.92 20.40
N TYR A 42 2.05 3.20 19.70
CA TYR A 42 1.68 4.55 19.29
C TYR A 42 0.55 5.16 20.13
N ARG A 43 0.25 4.59 21.29
CA ARG A 43 -0.86 5.03 22.16
C ARG A 43 -0.81 6.53 22.51
N ASP A 44 0.39 7.04 22.79
CA ASP A 44 0.59 8.43 23.20
C ASP A 44 0.83 9.38 22.00
N THR A 45 0.90 8.85 20.78
CA THR A 45 1.19 9.60 19.54
C THR A 45 0.24 9.23 18.41
N LYS A 46 -1.02 8.85 18.74
CA LYS A 46 -2.02 8.41 17.75
C LYS A 46 -2.31 9.46 16.68
N ASP A 47 -2.20 10.74 17.02
CA ASP A 47 -2.35 11.88 16.12
C ASP A 47 -1.24 11.96 15.06
N ARG A 48 -0.11 11.26 15.28
CA ARG A 48 1.01 11.15 14.34
C ARG A 48 0.96 9.87 13.49
N VAL A 49 -0.11 9.06 13.61
CA VAL A 49 -0.31 7.84 12.82
C VAL A 49 -1.47 8.03 11.84
N CYS A 50 -1.18 7.83 10.56
CA CYS A 50 -2.17 7.81 9.48
C CYS A 50 -2.52 6.38 9.11
N LEU A 51 -3.81 6.04 9.13
CA LEU A 51 -4.33 4.80 8.55
C LEU A 51 -4.67 5.03 7.07
N LEU A 52 -4.12 4.22 6.18
CA LEU A 52 -4.51 4.21 4.77
C LEU A 52 -5.75 3.34 4.63
N ASP A 53 -6.87 3.99 4.32
CA ASP A 53 -8.21 3.37 4.27
C ASP A 53 -8.94 3.80 2.98
N PRO A 54 -9.34 2.85 2.11
CA PRO A 54 -10.15 3.14 0.92
C PRO A 54 -11.46 3.89 1.22
N SER A 55 -11.99 3.74 2.44
CA SER A 55 -13.24 4.36 2.91
C SER A 55 -13.01 5.72 3.58
N ALA A 56 -11.78 6.19 3.74
CA ALA A 56 -11.50 7.47 4.36
C ALA A 56 -12.08 8.64 3.55
N ALA A 57 -12.63 9.62 4.27
CA ALA A 57 -13.30 10.78 3.65
C ALA A 57 -12.33 11.77 2.98
N LYS A 58 -11.04 11.73 3.32
CA LYS A 58 -10.01 12.63 2.82
C LYS A 58 -8.94 11.83 2.08
N ASP A 59 -8.55 12.33 0.91
CA ASP A 59 -7.41 11.78 0.18
C ASP A 59 -6.09 12.22 0.83
N LEU A 60 -5.06 11.38 0.71
CA LEU A 60 -3.70 11.69 1.16
C LEU A 60 -3.14 12.89 0.38
N SER A 61 -2.47 13.78 1.09
CA SER A 61 -1.92 15.02 0.55
C SER A 61 -0.45 15.21 0.94
N PRO A 62 0.32 16.02 0.20
CA PRO A 62 1.72 16.31 0.56
C PRO A 62 1.92 16.82 1.99
N GLU A 63 0.97 17.59 2.52
CA GLU A 63 0.98 18.16 3.86
C GLU A 63 0.87 17.09 4.96
N ASP A 64 0.28 15.93 4.63
CA ASP A 64 0.19 14.81 5.56
C ASP A 64 1.59 14.27 5.92
N GLY A 65 2.62 14.47 5.07
CA GLY A 65 4.01 14.14 5.38
C GLY A 65 4.65 14.99 6.49
N ASP A 66 4.05 16.12 6.82
CA ASP A 66 4.48 16.97 7.94
C ASP A 66 3.62 16.65 9.20
N THR A 67 2.43 16.11 8.98
CA THR A 67 1.41 15.81 10.00
C THR A 67 1.58 14.43 10.62
N PHE A 68 2.02 13.43 9.86
CA PHE A 68 2.17 12.05 10.34
C PHE A 68 3.61 11.58 10.27
N ASP A 69 3.99 10.74 11.23
CA ASP A 69 5.29 10.05 11.28
C ASP A 69 5.17 8.59 10.85
N VAL A 70 3.96 8.03 10.94
CA VAL A 70 3.68 6.61 10.68
C VAL A 70 2.51 6.48 9.72
N PHE A 71 2.67 5.62 8.70
CA PHE A 71 1.64 5.27 7.73
C PHE A 71 1.33 3.79 7.85
N LEU A 72 0.13 3.48 8.33
CA LEU A 72 -0.36 2.13 8.58
C LEU A 72 -1.24 1.68 7.40
N PHE A 73 -0.88 0.55 6.80
CA PHE A 73 -1.57 -0.09 5.69
C PHE A 73 -2.27 -1.32 6.25
N GLY A 74 -3.54 -1.17 6.64
CA GLY A 74 -4.33 -2.27 7.23
C GLY A 74 -5.23 -2.94 6.19
N GLY A 75 -5.25 -4.27 6.15
CA GLY A 75 -6.31 -5.04 5.47
C GLY A 75 -6.45 -4.78 3.96
N ILE A 76 -5.36 -4.44 3.26
CA ILE A 76 -5.38 -4.03 1.85
C ILE A 76 -5.71 -5.17 0.88
N LEU A 77 -5.57 -6.42 1.34
CA LEU A 77 -5.88 -7.62 0.58
C LEU A 77 -6.68 -8.56 1.47
N GLY A 78 -7.96 -8.83 1.14
CA GLY A 78 -8.57 -10.10 1.54
C GLY A 78 -9.93 -10.10 2.23
N ASP A 79 -10.49 -8.96 2.65
CA ASP A 79 -11.85 -8.93 3.21
C ASP A 79 -12.79 -8.09 2.34
N ASP A 80 -13.85 -8.72 1.84
CA ASP A 80 -15.05 -8.03 1.34
C ASP A 80 -16.18 -8.22 2.39
N PRO A 81 -16.51 -7.19 3.19
CA PRO A 81 -15.98 -5.83 3.18
C PRO A 81 -14.70 -5.68 4.02
N PRO A 82 -13.80 -4.75 3.66
CA PRO A 82 -12.51 -4.58 4.34
C PRO A 82 -12.72 -4.26 5.83
N ARG A 83 -12.21 -5.12 6.72
CA ARG A 83 -12.40 -5.03 8.18
C ARG A 83 -11.37 -4.13 8.87
N ALA A 84 -11.01 -3.01 8.25
CA ALA A 84 -10.27 -1.97 8.95
C ALA A 84 -11.22 -1.24 9.90
N THR A 85 -11.39 -1.79 11.11
CA THR A 85 -12.05 -1.06 12.20
C THR A 85 -11.25 0.22 12.47
N GLN A 86 -11.93 1.37 12.53
CA GLN A 86 -11.32 2.66 12.86
C GLN A 86 -10.69 2.57 14.26
N LYS A 87 -9.40 2.22 14.35
CA LYS A 87 -8.61 2.07 15.59
C LYS A 87 -8.31 3.41 16.29
N GLY A 88 -9.11 4.45 16.01
CA GLY A 88 -8.91 5.82 16.49
C GLY A 88 -7.79 6.59 15.79
N PHE A 89 -7.22 6.04 14.71
CA PHE A 89 -6.26 6.74 13.86
C PHE A 89 -6.97 7.60 12.81
N GLU A 90 -6.32 8.67 12.38
CA GLU A 90 -6.82 9.46 11.26
C GLU A 90 -6.66 8.68 9.95
N GLY A 91 -7.75 8.60 9.17
CA GLY A 91 -7.75 7.94 7.87
C GLY A 91 -7.36 8.88 6.73
N ARG A 92 -6.62 8.35 5.75
CA ARG A 92 -6.45 8.94 4.41
C ARG A 92 -6.66 7.89 3.33
N ARG A 93 -7.24 8.30 2.21
CA ARG A 93 -7.46 7.46 1.03
C ARG A 93 -6.38 7.71 -0.02
N LEU A 94 -5.99 6.70 -0.77
CA LEU A 94 -5.03 6.81 -1.89
C LEU A 94 -5.72 7.00 -3.25
N GLY A 95 -6.89 7.65 -3.23
CA GLY A 95 -7.78 7.76 -4.39
C GLY A 95 -8.76 6.59 -4.54
N PRO A 96 -9.59 6.62 -5.60
CA PRO A 96 -10.77 5.77 -5.72
C PRO A 96 -10.52 4.37 -6.30
N LYS A 97 -9.31 4.10 -6.80
CA LYS A 97 -8.97 2.80 -7.43
C LYS A 97 -8.05 2.01 -6.51
N GLN A 98 -8.34 0.71 -6.38
CA GLN A 98 -7.55 -0.18 -5.56
C GLN A 98 -6.13 -0.31 -6.12
N MET A 99 -5.16 -0.43 -5.22
CA MET A 99 -3.74 -0.62 -5.52
C MET A 99 -3.28 -1.90 -4.85
N THR A 100 -2.26 -2.55 -5.41
CA THR A 100 -1.49 -3.55 -4.65
C THR A 100 -0.80 -2.88 -3.46
N THR A 101 -0.48 -3.66 -2.42
CA THR A 101 0.15 -3.12 -1.21
C THR A 101 1.47 -2.39 -1.49
N ASP A 102 2.32 -2.94 -2.36
CA ASP A 102 3.58 -2.30 -2.75
C ASP A 102 3.35 -0.98 -3.51
N THR A 103 2.34 -0.94 -4.38
CA THR A 103 1.94 0.30 -5.08
C THR A 103 1.40 1.32 -4.09
N ALA A 104 0.57 0.91 -3.13
CA ALA A 104 0.05 1.78 -2.09
C ALA A 104 1.19 2.42 -1.27
N VAL A 105 2.17 1.62 -0.84
CA VAL A 105 3.36 2.10 -0.12
C VAL A 105 4.15 3.08 -0.97
N ARG A 106 4.37 2.76 -2.25
CA ARG A 106 5.09 3.64 -3.19
C ARG A 106 4.36 4.97 -3.39
N VAL A 107 3.05 4.94 -3.61
CA VAL A 107 2.22 6.13 -3.78
C VAL A 107 2.28 7.00 -2.53
N THR A 108 2.10 6.42 -1.34
CA THR A 108 2.22 7.17 -0.08
C THR A 108 3.58 7.86 0.00
N ARG A 109 4.68 7.14 -0.26
CA ARG A 109 6.03 7.74 -0.29
C ARG A 109 6.12 8.93 -1.27
N ILE A 110 5.68 8.76 -2.51
CA ILE A 110 5.70 9.82 -3.53
C ILE A 110 4.91 11.05 -3.06
N VAL A 111 3.75 10.85 -2.43
CA VAL A 111 2.92 11.95 -1.94
C VAL A 111 3.59 12.66 -0.76
N VAL A 112 3.99 11.93 0.27
CA VAL A 112 4.38 12.56 1.54
C VAL A 112 5.86 12.95 1.60
N GLN A 113 6.74 12.24 0.90
CA GLN A 113 8.17 12.54 0.83
C GLN A 113 8.52 13.39 -0.37
N ASP A 114 8.09 12.98 -1.57
CA ASP A 114 8.42 13.69 -2.81
C ASP A 114 7.48 14.88 -3.07
N LYS A 115 6.47 15.06 -2.18
CA LYS A 115 5.49 16.15 -2.18
C LYS A 115 4.72 16.28 -3.50
N VAL A 116 4.47 15.15 -4.16
CA VAL A 116 3.70 15.08 -5.41
C VAL A 116 2.23 14.82 -5.08
N PRO A 117 1.28 15.69 -5.48
CA PRO A 117 -0.14 15.43 -5.26
C PRO A 117 -0.60 14.13 -5.92
N LEU A 118 -1.55 13.41 -5.29
CA LEU A 118 -2.06 12.13 -5.79
C LEU A 118 -2.50 12.19 -7.26
N ASP A 119 -3.17 13.27 -7.67
CA ASP A 119 -3.68 13.46 -9.04
C ASP A 119 -2.58 13.78 -10.07
N LYS A 120 -1.33 13.97 -9.63
CA LYS A 120 -0.15 14.24 -10.47
C LYS A 120 0.76 13.04 -10.64
N ILE A 121 0.51 11.94 -9.94
CA ILE A 121 1.28 10.72 -10.09
C ILE A 121 0.91 10.07 -11.44
N PRO A 122 1.89 9.66 -12.26
CA PRO A 122 1.60 8.95 -13.50
C PRO A 122 1.13 7.53 -13.16
N TYR A 123 -0.09 7.19 -13.54
CA TYR A 123 -0.69 5.89 -13.28
C TYR A 123 -0.91 5.09 -14.58
N ASP A 124 -0.88 3.77 -14.42
CA ASP A 124 -1.50 2.80 -15.31
C ASP A 124 -2.65 2.13 -14.56
N ASP A 125 -3.87 2.40 -15.02
CA ASP A 125 -5.09 1.87 -14.44
C ASP A 125 -5.47 0.61 -15.19
N PHE A 126 -5.49 -0.51 -14.47
CA PHE A 126 -5.86 -1.82 -14.99
C PHE A 126 -5.02 -2.25 -16.20
N PRO A 127 -3.68 -2.33 -16.05
CA PRO A 127 -2.81 -2.65 -17.17
C PRO A 127 -3.03 -4.08 -17.66
N GLU A 128 -2.99 -4.24 -18.99
CA GLU A 128 -2.89 -5.53 -19.66
C GLU A 128 -1.41 -5.91 -19.77
N LEU A 129 -1.03 -7.06 -19.22
CA LEU A 129 0.28 -7.66 -19.41
C LEU A 129 0.22 -8.67 -20.55
N LYS A 130 1.02 -8.47 -21.59
CA LYS A 130 1.15 -9.42 -22.72
C LYS A 130 2.43 -10.23 -22.56
N PHE A 131 2.30 -11.55 -22.55
CA PHE A 131 3.41 -12.50 -22.44
C PHE A 131 3.83 -13.02 -23.81
N ASN A 132 2.86 -13.27 -24.71
CA ASN A 132 3.08 -13.61 -26.11
C ASN A 132 1.88 -13.19 -26.99
N GLU A 133 1.79 -13.65 -28.24
CA GLU A 133 0.68 -13.30 -29.16
C GLU A 133 -0.69 -13.85 -28.73
N HIS A 134 -0.71 -14.85 -27.85
CA HIS A 134 -1.90 -15.58 -27.40
C HIS A 134 -2.18 -15.42 -25.90
N GLU A 135 -1.20 -14.96 -25.12
CA GLU A 135 -1.31 -14.81 -23.66
C GLU A 135 -1.26 -13.36 -23.22
N SER A 136 -2.34 -12.93 -22.57
CA SER A 136 -2.39 -11.69 -21.83
C SER A 136 -3.13 -11.86 -20.50
N THR A 137 -2.88 -10.97 -19.56
CA THR A 137 -3.58 -10.92 -18.27
C THR A 137 -3.88 -9.48 -17.90
N ASP A 138 -5.16 -9.19 -17.63
CA ASP A 138 -5.60 -7.91 -17.09
C ASP A 138 -5.40 -7.89 -15.58
N LEU A 139 -4.69 -6.89 -15.07
CA LEU A 139 -4.51 -6.72 -13.64
C LEU A 139 -5.57 -5.76 -13.10
N PRO A 140 -6.47 -6.16 -12.18
CA PRO A 140 -7.57 -5.32 -11.72
C PRO A 140 -7.14 -4.27 -10.67
N PHE A 141 -5.92 -3.74 -10.77
CA PHE A 141 -5.36 -2.75 -9.86
C PHE A 141 -4.76 -1.55 -10.61
N ARG A 142 -4.64 -0.42 -9.90
CA ARG A 142 -3.86 0.75 -10.31
C ARG A 142 -2.40 0.53 -9.95
N TYR A 143 -1.50 0.86 -10.88
CA TYR A 143 -0.04 0.86 -10.70
C TYR A 143 0.54 2.24 -10.98
N VAL A 144 1.67 2.57 -10.34
CA VAL A 144 2.48 3.73 -10.74
C VAL A 144 3.20 3.37 -12.04
N ARG A 145 3.14 4.27 -13.04
CA ARG A 145 3.90 4.14 -14.28
C ARG A 145 5.34 4.60 -14.08
N GLY A 146 6.29 3.78 -14.50
CA GLY A 146 7.72 4.07 -14.47
C GLY A 146 8.15 4.96 -15.64
N ASP A 147 9.40 5.40 -15.57
CA ASP A 147 10.02 6.22 -16.61
C ASP A 147 10.15 5.48 -17.95
N ASP A 148 10.12 4.14 -17.92
CA ASP A 148 10.09 3.26 -19.10
C ASP A 148 8.69 3.12 -19.73
N GLY A 149 7.69 3.80 -19.16
CA GLY A 149 6.31 3.77 -19.61
C GLY A 149 5.54 2.51 -19.19
N LYS A 150 6.10 1.66 -18.33
CA LYS A 150 5.47 0.42 -17.85
C LYS A 150 4.99 0.55 -16.40
N PRO A 151 4.00 -0.25 -15.97
CA PRO A 151 3.63 -0.33 -14.56
C PRO A 151 4.81 -0.85 -13.73
N ILE A 152 5.17 -0.14 -12.66
CA ILE A 152 6.26 -0.55 -11.78
C ILE A 152 5.76 -1.65 -10.83
N MET A 153 6.38 -2.82 -10.91
CA MET A 153 6.07 -4.00 -10.10
C MET A 153 7.30 -4.49 -9.31
N PRO A 154 7.12 -5.34 -8.28
CA PRO A 154 8.24 -6.01 -7.64
C PRO A 154 9.04 -6.87 -8.64
N GLU A 155 10.33 -7.01 -8.40
CA GLU A 155 11.19 -7.90 -9.18
C GLU A 155 10.63 -9.35 -9.16
N GLY A 156 10.60 -9.99 -10.33
CA GLY A 156 10.04 -11.34 -10.49
C GLY A 156 8.51 -11.43 -10.58
N MET A 157 7.76 -10.37 -10.27
CA MET A 157 6.28 -10.40 -10.33
C MET A 157 5.76 -10.71 -11.74
N LEU A 158 6.35 -10.11 -12.77
CA LEU A 158 5.97 -10.38 -14.17
C LEU A 158 6.18 -11.84 -14.55
N GLU A 159 7.27 -12.46 -14.09
CA GLU A 159 7.56 -13.87 -14.36
C GLU A 159 6.60 -14.81 -13.62
N LEU A 160 6.19 -14.45 -12.41
CA LEU A 160 5.21 -15.21 -11.64
C LEU A 160 3.83 -15.18 -12.30
N ILE A 161 3.35 -14.01 -12.71
CA ILE A 161 2.07 -13.87 -13.40
C ILE A 161 2.08 -14.65 -14.71
N GLY A 162 3.18 -14.60 -15.48
CA GLY A 162 3.33 -15.41 -16.70
C GLY A 162 3.24 -16.91 -16.42
N LYS A 163 3.96 -17.41 -15.40
CA LYS A 163 3.93 -18.84 -15.03
C LYS A 163 2.55 -19.31 -14.58
N ASP A 164 1.78 -18.47 -13.90
CA ASP A 164 0.43 -18.82 -13.47
C ASP A 164 -0.58 -18.77 -14.64
N ALA A 165 -0.38 -17.87 -15.61
CA ALA A 165 -1.13 -17.87 -16.86
C ALA A 165 -0.88 -19.15 -17.68
N ASP A 166 0.37 -19.62 -17.76
CA ASP A 166 0.75 -20.87 -18.44
C ASP A 166 0.05 -22.09 -17.82
N LYS A 167 0.11 -22.22 -16.48
CA LYS A 167 -0.52 -23.36 -15.76
C LYS A 167 -2.03 -23.41 -15.93
N ALA A 168 -2.69 -22.25 -15.92
CA ALA A 168 -4.14 -22.19 -16.08
C ALA A 168 -4.58 -22.76 -17.45
N ILE A 169 -3.73 -22.69 -18.48
CA ILE A 169 -3.97 -23.29 -19.79
C ILE A 169 -3.71 -24.80 -19.75
N ASP A 170 -2.62 -25.24 -19.13
CA ASP A 170 -2.28 -26.67 -19.02
C ASP A 170 -3.36 -27.48 -18.27
N ASP A 171 -4.01 -26.89 -17.27
CA ASP A 171 -5.12 -27.52 -16.54
C ASP A 171 -6.45 -27.59 -17.35
N LEU A 172 -6.51 -26.95 -18.52
CA LEU A 172 -7.67 -26.87 -19.41
C LEU A 172 -7.63 -27.90 -20.57
N PHE A 173 -6.53 -28.65 -20.73
CA PHE A 173 -6.31 -29.66 -21.77
C PHE A 173 -6.01 -31.06 -21.20
#